data_AF-A0AAW2JZG0-F1
#
_entry.id   AF-A0AAW2JZG0-F1
#
_cell.length_a   1.000
_cell.length_b   1.000
_cell.length_c   1.000
_cell.angle_alpha   90.00
_cell.angle_beta   90.00
_cell.angle_gamma   90.00
#
_symmetry.space_group_name_H-M   'P 1'
#
loop_
_entity.id
_entity.type
_entity.pdbx_description
1 polymer ?
#
loop_
_entity_poly.entity_id
_entity_poly.type
_entity_poly.pdbx_seq_one_letter_code
_entity_poly.pdbx_strand_id
1 'polypeptide(L)'
;MQGSYRRLAESFRHQYNWNKPHTRYAFAFFTCLLVVGTYFSNSILDISVSTKTCPADYYPSALPTIRPRSSSIPPTCPHYFHWIHEDLRPWKDTGITEEMVLRANRTANFRLVILNGRAYLETYVKSFQTRDVFTLWGILQLLIRYPGKVPDLDLMFDCVDWPVIKSSAYQGPNALKPPPLFRYCGNNQTFDIAFPDWSFWGWEPYAFWKGNPKVAEKRVDLLKCNVSAKQDWNARVYKQDWDKEIQEGFKESDLAKQCTHRYKIYIEGSAWSHYWPIKAEDKCRSIKFAVDWGNNQKEKAQELGTAASSFVQNDLKMDFVYDYMFHLLSEYSKLLRYKPKIPPKAVELCSEAMACHAQGLEKTFMLDSMVKSPKESSPCSMPPPLEPSALKQFIERKQSSIKQVELGEQKYWEEVQDQQRRCFVERWMGTFSYVN
;
A
#
# COMPACT_ATOMS: atom_id res chain seq x y z
N MET A 1 25.66 -55.53 -12.38
CA MET A 1 24.29 -56.11 -12.36
C MET A 1 23.82 -56.49 -13.77
N GLN A 2 24.44 -57.48 -14.43
CA GLN A 2 24.05 -57.90 -15.80
C GLN A 2 23.61 -59.38 -15.91
N GLY A 3 23.58 -60.13 -14.81
CA GLY A 3 23.22 -61.56 -14.81
C GLY A 3 21.78 -61.90 -14.40
N SER A 4 20.96 -60.93 -13.96
CA SER A 4 19.63 -61.20 -13.39
C SER A 4 18.44 -60.87 -14.32
N TYR A 5 18.64 -60.03 -15.34
CA TYR A 5 17.55 -59.61 -16.24
C TYR A 5 17.17 -60.64 -17.32
N ARG A 6 18.03 -61.63 -17.61
CA ARG A 6 17.76 -62.62 -18.68
C ARG A 6 16.74 -63.70 -18.29
N ARG A 7 16.54 -63.97 -16.99
CA ARG A 7 15.62 -65.02 -16.52
C ARG A 7 14.16 -64.59 -16.39
N LEU A 8 13.86 -63.29 -16.35
CA LEU A 8 12.47 -62.79 -16.32
C LEU A 8 11.85 -62.65 -17.73
N ALA A 9 12.69 -62.43 -18.76
CA ALA A 9 12.21 -62.24 -20.13
C ALA A 9 11.72 -63.52 -20.82
N GLU A 10 12.22 -64.70 -20.41
CA GLU A 10 11.79 -65.98 -20.98
C GLU A 10 10.50 -66.52 -20.36
N SER A 11 10.12 -66.08 -19.15
CA SER A 11 8.87 -66.50 -18.49
C SER A 11 7.61 -65.84 -19.09
N PHE A 12 7.74 -64.73 -19.82
CA PHE A 12 6.57 -63.98 -20.33
C PHE A 12 6.16 -64.36 -21.76
N ARG A 13 6.94 -65.19 -22.46
CA ARG A 13 6.67 -65.51 -23.86
C ARG A 13 5.60 -66.59 -24.05
N HIS A 14 5.21 -67.31 -22.99
CA HIS A 14 4.42 -68.53 -23.13
C HIS A 14 2.93 -68.44 -22.80
N GLN A 15 2.36 -67.25 -22.54
CA GLN A 15 0.96 -67.22 -22.07
C GLN A 15 0.04 -66.13 -22.65
N TYR A 16 0.44 -65.36 -23.67
CA TYR A 16 -0.47 -64.39 -24.29
C TYR A 16 -0.48 -64.47 -25.82
N ASN A 17 -1.68 -64.71 -26.35
CA ASN A 17 -1.99 -64.77 -27.77
C ASN A 17 -2.20 -63.34 -28.31
N TRP A 18 -1.40 -62.94 -29.31
CA TRP A 18 -1.22 -61.54 -29.74
C TRP A 18 -2.25 -61.01 -30.75
N ASN A 19 -3.28 -61.80 -31.09
CA ASN A 19 -4.28 -61.46 -32.12
C ASN A 19 -5.65 -61.01 -31.57
N LYS A 20 -5.75 -60.55 -30.32
CA LYS A 20 -7.00 -59.97 -29.77
C LYS A 20 -6.86 -58.46 -29.50
N PRO A 21 -7.91 -57.65 -29.76
CA PRO A 21 -7.84 -56.19 -29.64
C PRO A 21 -7.50 -55.70 -28.23
N HIS A 22 -7.89 -56.44 -27.18
CA HIS A 22 -7.63 -56.07 -25.79
C HIS A 22 -6.16 -56.16 -25.37
N THR A 23 -5.34 -56.99 -26.02
CA THR A 23 -3.91 -57.14 -25.69
C THR A 23 -3.07 -55.96 -26.22
N ARG A 24 -3.52 -55.30 -27.29
CA ARG A 24 -2.89 -54.08 -27.83
C ARG A 24 -3.07 -52.87 -26.91
N TYR A 25 -4.22 -52.77 -26.23
CA TYR A 25 -4.46 -51.71 -25.24
C TYR A 25 -3.61 -51.89 -23.98
N ALA A 26 -3.42 -53.12 -23.51
CA ALA A 26 -2.58 -53.39 -22.33
C ALA A 26 -1.09 -53.05 -22.57
N PHE A 27 -0.56 -53.33 -23.77
CA PHE A 27 0.82 -53.00 -24.12
C PHE A 27 1.03 -51.48 -24.30
N ALA A 28 0.06 -50.78 -24.89
CA ALA A 28 0.06 -49.32 -24.99
C ALA A 28 -0.05 -48.65 -23.61
N PHE A 29 -0.81 -49.23 -22.67
CA PHE A 29 -0.93 -48.71 -21.30
C PHE A 29 0.38 -48.89 -20.51
N PHE A 30 1.07 -50.02 -20.67
CA PHE A 30 2.35 -50.28 -20.01
C PHE A 30 3.52 -49.46 -20.58
N THR A 31 3.55 -49.21 -21.89
CA THR A 31 4.55 -48.30 -22.48
C THR A 31 4.27 -46.86 -22.11
N CYS A 32 3.01 -46.44 -21.99
CA CYS A 32 2.66 -45.11 -21.50
C CYS A 32 3.03 -44.93 -20.02
N LEU A 33 2.83 -45.93 -19.16
CA LEU A 33 3.27 -45.89 -17.75
C LEU A 33 4.79 -45.86 -17.58
N LEU A 34 5.56 -46.54 -18.43
CA LEU A 34 7.03 -46.47 -18.41
C LEU A 34 7.58 -45.17 -18.99
N VAL A 35 6.93 -44.58 -20.00
CA VAL A 35 7.30 -43.26 -20.55
C VAL A 35 6.90 -42.14 -19.59
N VAL A 36 5.73 -42.22 -18.95
CA VAL A 36 5.33 -41.29 -17.88
C VAL A 36 6.20 -41.48 -16.64
N GLY A 37 6.54 -42.71 -16.26
CA GLY A 37 7.45 -43.01 -15.16
C GLY A 37 8.89 -42.53 -15.38
N THR A 38 9.39 -42.56 -16.62
CA THR A 38 10.72 -42.02 -16.97
C THR A 38 10.71 -40.49 -17.19
N TYR A 39 9.59 -39.91 -17.64
CA TYR A 39 9.40 -38.45 -17.63
C TYR A 39 9.24 -37.89 -16.19
N PHE A 40 8.59 -38.63 -15.29
CA PHE A 40 8.51 -38.28 -13.86
C PHE A 40 9.79 -38.60 -13.09
N SER A 41 10.62 -39.54 -13.55
CA SER A 41 11.93 -39.83 -12.95
C SER A 41 13.03 -38.85 -13.36
N ASN A 42 12.88 -38.10 -14.45
CA ASN A 42 13.86 -37.09 -14.90
C ASN A 42 13.42 -35.64 -14.61
N SER A 43 12.36 -35.44 -13.82
CA SER A 43 11.97 -34.12 -13.31
C SER A 43 12.16 -33.97 -11.80
N ILE A 44 12.71 -35.00 -11.13
CA ILE A 44 13.32 -34.84 -9.81
C ILE A 44 14.77 -34.36 -10.04
N LEU A 45 14.88 -33.14 -10.59
CA LEU A 45 15.96 -32.29 -10.13
C LEU A 45 15.73 -32.15 -8.63
N ASP A 46 16.71 -32.55 -7.84
CA ASP A 46 16.80 -32.23 -6.43
C ASP A 46 16.49 -30.72 -6.25
N ILE A 47 15.22 -30.40 -6.00
CA ILE A 47 14.86 -29.21 -5.25
C ILE A 47 15.27 -29.57 -3.83
N SER A 48 16.59 -29.53 -3.59
CA SER A 48 17.03 -28.99 -2.33
C SER A 48 16.26 -27.70 -2.18
N VAL A 49 15.34 -27.64 -1.21
CA VAL A 49 14.84 -26.38 -0.71
C VAL A 49 16.09 -25.73 -0.13
N SER A 50 16.85 -25.07 -0.99
CA SER A 50 17.92 -24.19 -0.60
C SER A 50 17.19 -23.13 0.22
N THR A 51 17.27 -23.27 1.54
CA THR A 51 17.00 -22.19 2.47
C THR A 51 18.02 -21.12 2.09
N LYS A 52 17.66 -20.28 1.11
CA LYS A 52 18.49 -19.19 0.62
C LYS A 52 18.56 -18.19 1.76
N THR A 53 19.51 -18.41 2.66
CA THR A 53 19.86 -17.46 3.70
C THR A 53 20.58 -16.29 3.03
N CYS A 54 20.32 -15.08 3.48
CA CYS A 54 21.04 -13.92 2.97
C CYS A 54 22.53 -14.05 3.31
N PRO A 55 23.45 -13.52 2.47
CA PRO A 55 24.87 -13.50 2.79
C PRO A 55 25.17 -13.03 4.22
N ALA A 56 26.27 -13.52 4.82
CA ALA A 56 26.58 -13.20 6.21
C ALA A 56 26.88 -11.70 6.43
N ASP A 57 27.43 -11.05 5.41
CA ASP A 57 27.84 -9.65 5.31
C ASP A 57 26.76 -8.72 4.71
N TYR A 58 25.54 -9.24 4.56
CA TYR A 58 24.48 -8.61 3.79
C TYR A 58 23.99 -7.26 4.32
N TYR A 59 23.76 -7.17 5.63
CA TYR A 59 23.60 -5.90 6.30
C TYR A 59 24.95 -5.54 6.93
N PRO A 60 25.50 -4.34 6.66
CA PRO A 60 26.71 -3.90 7.35
C PRO A 60 26.47 -4.03 8.85
N SER A 61 27.31 -4.82 9.53
CA SER A 61 27.40 -4.74 10.99
C SER A 61 27.71 -3.28 11.29
N ALA A 62 26.81 -2.61 12.04
CA ALA A 62 26.76 -1.16 12.29
C ALA A 62 28.00 -0.38 11.84
N LEU A 63 27.82 0.66 11.01
CA LEU A 63 28.91 1.54 10.53
C LEU A 63 29.95 1.75 11.65
N PRO A 64 31.25 1.47 11.40
CA PRO A 64 32.28 1.72 12.40
C PRO A 64 32.14 3.16 12.86
N THR A 65 32.17 3.38 14.18
CA THR A 65 31.89 4.66 14.83
C THR A 65 32.85 5.75 14.37
N ILE A 66 32.61 6.34 13.19
CA ILE A 66 33.25 7.56 12.76
C ILE A 66 32.66 8.61 13.69
N ARG A 67 33.50 9.17 14.58
CA ARG A 67 33.12 10.29 15.45
C ARG A 67 32.33 11.30 14.61
N PRO A 68 31.08 11.63 14.95
CA PRO A 68 30.25 12.48 14.12
C PRO A 68 30.99 13.80 13.88
N ARG A 69 31.38 14.02 12.62
CA ARG A 69 32.00 15.27 12.19
C ARG A 69 30.88 16.29 11.97
N SER A 70 30.19 16.65 13.04
CA SER A 70 29.32 17.83 13.21
C SER A 70 28.33 17.59 14.35
N SER A 71 28.38 18.47 15.35
CA SER A 71 27.42 18.64 16.43
C SER A 71 26.12 19.31 15.95
N SER A 72 25.49 18.79 14.90
CA SER A 72 24.17 19.29 14.49
C SER A 72 23.09 18.53 15.23
N ILE A 73 22.31 19.25 16.04
CA ILE A 73 21.07 18.74 16.66
C ILE A 73 20.21 18.09 15.56
N PRO A 74 19.74 16.84 15.72
CA PRO A 74 18.90 16.21 14.72
C PRO A 74 17.66 17.07 14.45
N PRO A 75 17.24 17.24 13.19
CA PRO A 75 16.01 17.97 12.90
C PRO A 75 14.84 17.29 13.61
N THR A 76 13.89 18.08 14.10
CA THR A 76 12.64 17.56 14.66
C THR A 76 11.82 16.90 13.55
N CYS A 77 11.23 15.74 13.83
CA CYS A 77 10.34 15.09 12.87
C CYS A 77 9.08 15.95 12.63
N PRO A 78 8.44 15.84 11.46
CA PRO A 78 7.17 16.49 11.18
C PRO A 78 6.10 16.24 12.25
N HIS A 79 5.19 17.20 12.44
CA HIS A 79 4.15 17.16 13.48
C HIS A 79 3.24 15.93 13.42
N TYR A 80 3.07 15.30 12.25
CA TYR A 80 2.24 14.08 12.16
C TYR A 80 2.87 12.86 12.84
N PHE A 81 4.16 12.89 13.23
CA PHE A 81 4.80 11.81 13.98
C PHE A 81 4.19 11.60 15.38
N HIS A 82 3.48 12.60 15.93
CA HIS A 82 2.75 12.43 17.19
C HIS A 82 1.71 11.31 17.12
N TRP A 83 1.17 11.01 15.93
CA TRP A 83 0.16 9.96 15.75
C TRP A 83 0.69 8.55 16.06
N ILE A 84 2.01 8.32 16.00
CA ILE A 84 2.62 7.06 16.44
C ILE A 84 2.23 6.76 17.90
N HIS A 85 2.26 7.78 18.77
CA HIS A 85 1.89 7.62 20.18
C HIS A 85 0.41 7.28 20.35
N GLU A 86 -0.47 7.85 19.52
CA GLU A 86 -1.91 7.60 19.58
C GLU A 86 -2.28 6.22 19.04
N ASP A 87 -1.66 5.80 17.92
CA ASP A 87 -1.87 4.48 17.32
C ASP A 87 -1.40 3.36 18.26
N LEU A 88 -0.29 3.59 18.98
CA LEU A 88 0.27 2.61 19.93
C LEU A 88 -0.32 2.71 21.35
N ARG A 89 -1.09 3.77 21.64
CA ARG A 89 -1.72 4.03 22.94
C ARG A 89 -2.50 2.84 23.51
N PRO A 90 -3.25 2.03 22.73
CA PRO A 90 -4.03 0.91 23.26
C PRO A 90 -3.19 -0.12 24.05
N TRP A 91 -1.89 -0.19 23.79
CA TRP A 91 -0.97 -1.15 24.42
C TRP A 91 0.05 -0.50 25.35
N LYS A 92 0.01 0.82 25.56
CA LYS A 92 1.02 1.55 26.34
C LYS A 92 1.23 0.96 27.73
N ASP A 93 0.14 0.67 28.45
CA ASP A 93 0.20 0.21 29.84
C ASP A 93 0.27 -1.32 29.95
N THR A 94 -0.37 -2.04 29.03
CA THR A 94 -0.45 -3.52 29.09
C THR A 94 0.72 -4.20 28.40
N GLY A 95 1.33 -3.54 27.42
CA GLY A 95 2.17 -4.16 26.41
C GLY A 95 1.39 -5.11 25.50
N ILE A 96 2.16 -5.86 24.71
CA ILE A 96 1.72 -6.77 23.65
C ILE A 96 2.27 -8.17 23.95
N THR A 97 1.39 -9.15 24.11
CA THR A 97 1.79 -10.56 24.26
C THR A 97 1.86 -11.27 22.91
N GLU A 98 2.57 -12.40 22.87
CA GLU A 98 2.64 -13.24 21.65
C GLU A 98 1.24 -13.69 21.21
N GLU A 99 0.37 -14.07 22.15
CA GLU A 99 -1.03 -14.42 21.87
C GLU A 99 -1.79 -13.27 21.17
N MET A 100 -1.56 -12.02 21.59
CA MET A 100 -2.19 -10.86 20.96
C MET A 100 -1.74 -10.69 19.51
N VAL A 101 -0.44 -10.84 19.23
CA VAL A 101 0.09 -10.82 17.86
C VAL A 101 -0.53 -11.95 17.03
N LEU A 102 -0.55 -13.18 17.57
CA LEU A 102 -1.09 -14.33 16.85
C LEU A 102 -2.60 -14.22 16.55
N ARG A 103 -3.38 -13.52 17.38
CA ARG A 103 -4.81 -13.28 17.10
C ARG A 103 -5.06 -12.41 15.87
N ALA A 104 -4.09 -11.60 15.43
CA ALA A 104 -4.20 -10.83 14.19
C ALA A 104 -4.04 -11.68 12.91
N ASN A 105 -3.60 -12.95 13.01
CA ASN A 105 -3.51 -13.88 11.88
C ASN A 105 -4.84 -14.04 11.12
N ARG A 106 -5.99 -13.83 11.79
CA ARG A 106 -7.31 -13.95 11.19
C ARG A 106 -7.47 -13.17 9.87
N THR A 107 -6.80 -12.03 9.72
CA THR A 107 -6.86 -11.20 8.50
C THR A 107 -5.49 -10.88 7.91
N ALA A 108 -4.40 -11.10 8.65
CA ALA A 108 -3.05 -10.77 8.20
C ALA A 108 -2.67 -11.50 6.90
N ASN A 109 -2.03 -10.77 5.99
CA ASN A 109 -1.41 -11.34 4.80
C ASN A 109 -0.09 -12.04 5.14
N PHE A 110 0.67 -11.47 6.08
CA PHE A 110 1.94 -12.04 6.52
C PHE A 110 2.27 -11.67 7.98
N ARG A 111 3.11 -12.51 8.59
CA ARG A 111 3.83 -12.22 9.83
C ARG A 111 5.28 -11.92 9.49
N LEU A 112 5.79 -10.81 10.01
CA LEU A 112 7.17 -10.40 9.83
C LEU A 112 7.87 -10.36 11.19
N VAL A 113 9.03 -11.00 11.26
CA VAL A 113 9.92 -10.94 12.41
C VAL A 113 11.22 -10.29 11.99
N ILE A 114 11.64 -9.23 12.70
CA ILE A 114 12.99 -8.69 12.59
C ILE A 114 13.77 -9.20 13.79
N LEU A 115 14.90 -9.86 13.54
CA LEU A 115 15.77 -10.40 14.57
C LEU A 115 17.22 -10.19 14.19
N ASN A 116 18.00 -9.53 15.05
CA ASN A 116 19.40 -9.18 14.81
C ASN A 116 19.62 -8.44 13.47
N GLY A 117 18.72 -7.51 13.14
CA GLY A 117 18.77 -6.73 11.90
C GLY A 117 18.42 -7.50 10.62
N ARG A 118 17.95 -8.76 10.73
CA ARG A 118 17.50 -9.59 9.61
C ARG A 118 15.99 -9.76 9.63
N ALA A 119 15.37 -9.81 8.45
CA ALA A 119 13.92 -9.94 8.29
C ALA A 119 13.52 -11.38 7.92
N TYR A 120 12.51 -11.91 8.61
CA TYR A 120 11.96 -13.25 8.40
C TYR A 120 10.46 -13.16 8.19
N LEU A 121 9.96 -13.78 7.12
CA LEU A 121 8.58 -13.66 6.67
C LEU A 121 7.87 -15.01 6.69
N GLU A 122 6.77 -15.10 7.40
CA GLU A 122 5.78 -16.17 7.21
C GLU A 122 4.59 -15.60 6.43
N THR A 123 4.43 -16.03 5.18
CA THR A 123 3.29 -15.62 4.34
C THR A 123 2.08 -16.50 4.65
N TYR A 124 0.94 -15.86 4.96
CA TYR A 124 -0.33 -16.56 5.13
C TYR A 124 -1.15 -16.54 3.85
N VAL A 125 -1.32 -15.35 3.27
CA VAL A 125 -2.09 -15.15 2.03
C VAL A 125 -1.44 -14.05 1.20
N LYS A 126 -1.20 -14.33 -0.09
CA LYS A 126 -0.67 -13.34 -1.03
C LYS A 126 -1.59 -12.13 -1.12
N SER A 127 -1.02 -10.93 -1.08
CA SER A 127 -1.80 -9.70 -1.18
C SER A 127 -2.33 -9.47 -2.59
N PHE A 128 -3.35 -8.60 -2.70
CA PHE A 128 -3.75 -8.04 -3.99
C PHE A 128 -2.60 -7.21 -4.57
N GLN A 129 -2.32 -7.35 -5.87
CA GLN A 129 -1.20 -6.66 -6.55
C GLN A 129 0.17 -6.97 -5.91
N THR A 130 1.03 -5.95 -5.77
CA THR A 130 2.39 -6.00 -5.24
C THR A 130 2.49 -5.33 -3.87
N ARG A 131 1.36 -5.24 -3.15
CA ARG A 131 1.27 -4.50 -1.88
C ARG A 131 2.17 -5.09 -0.82
N ASP A 132 2.09 -6.41 -0.63
CA ASP A 132 3.01 -7.17 0.21
C ASP A 132 4.46 -7.01 -0.27
N VAL A 133 4.71 -7.19 -1.56
CA VAL A 133 6.05 -7.09 -2.15
C VAL A 133 6.71 -5.74 -1.84
N PHE A 134 6.04 -4.61 -2.09
CA PHE A 134 6.63 -3.28 -1.87
C PHE A 134 6.63 -2.83 -0.42
N THR A 135 5.70 -3.33 0.41
CA THR A 135 5.78 -3.14 1.87
C THR A 135 7.03 -3.82 2.43
N LEU A 136 7.26 -5.07 2.03
CA LEU A 136 8.44 -5.83 2.43
C LEU A 136 9.72 -5.20 1.86
N TRP A 137 9.68 -4.75 0.60
CA TRP A 137 10.79 -4.01 -0.02
C TRP A 137 11.16 -2.78 0.81
N GLY A 138 10.16 -1.95 1.18
CA GLY A 138 10.38 -0.76 1.99
C GLY A 138 11.00 -1.07 3.35
N ILE A 139 10.57 -2.15 4.00
CA ILE A 139 11.15 -2.60 5.28
C ILE A 139 12.60 -3.06 5.09
N LEU A 140 12.92 -3.79 4.01
CA LEU A 140 14.30 -4.17 3.72
C LEU A 140 15.16 -2.94 3.44
N GLN A 141 14.64 -1.95 2.70
CA GLN A 141 15.32 -0.68 2.48
C GLN A 141 15.56 0.08 3.79
N LEU A 142 14.61 0.03 4.74
CA LEU A 142 14.79 0.59 6.07
C LEU A 142 15.95 -0.09 6.82
N LEU A 143 16.05 -1.42 6.76
CA LEU A 143 17.14 -2.18 7.38
C LEU A 143 18.52 -1.85 6.79
N ILE A 144 18.60 -1.60 5.47
CA ILE A 144 19.84 -1.12 4.81
C ILE A 144 20.14 0.32 5.22
N ARG A 145 19.11 1.17 5.30
CA ARG A 145 19.27 2.59 5.65
C ARG A 145 19.73 2.79 7.09
N TYR A 146 19.24 1.96 8.01
CA TYR A 146 19.56 2.01 9.44
C TYR A 146 20.07 0.65 9.97
N PRO A 147 21.23 0.15 9.48
CA PRO A 147 21.74 -1.17 9.85
C PRO A 147 21.96 -1.29 11.35
N GLY A 148 21.41 -2.35 11.94
CA GLY A 148 21.53 -2.65 13.37
C GLY A 148 20.82 -1.67 14.31
N LYS A 149 20.08 -0.67 13.79
CA LYS A 149 19.33 0.29 14.62
C LYS A 149 17.85 -0.07 14.77
N VAL A 150 17.27 -0.82 13.83
CA VAL A 150 15.89 -1.31 13.95
C VAL A 150 15.88 -2.46 14.97
N PRO A 151 15.09 -2.35 16.06
CA PRO A 151 15.08 -3.35 17.12
C PRO A 151 14.39 -4.65 16.69
N ASP A 152 14.66 -5.71 17.46
CA ASP A 152 13.97 -6.98 17.30
C ASP A 152 12.46 -6.80 17.55
N LEU A 153 11.64 -7.30 16.62
CA LEU A 153 10.19 -7.19 16.70
C LEU A 153 9.47 -8.33 15.97
N ASP A 154 8.19 -8.47 16.25
CA ASP A 154 7.29 -9.47 15.67
C ASP A 154 5.93 -8.82 15.41
N LEU A 155 5.56 -8.71 14.13
CA LEU A 155 4.36 -8.00 13.72
C LEU A 155 3.50 -8.80 12.74
N MET A 156 2.21 -8.48 12.74
CA MET A 156 1.23 -8.93 11.75
C MET A 156 0.87 -7.77 10.83
N PHE A 157 0.85 -8.03 9.52
CA PHE A 157 0.51 -7.02 8.53
C PHE A 157 -0.64 -7.48 7.65
N ASP A 158 -1.63 -6.61 7.46
CA ASP A 158 -2.75 -6.80 6.55
C ASP A 158 -2.72 -5.71 5.46
N CYS A 159 -2.56 -6.16 4.22
CA CYS A 159 -2.36 -5.33 3.04
C CYS A 159 -3.67 -4.87 2.37
N VAL A 160 -4.82 -5.09 3.00
CA VAL A 160 -6.13 -4.66 2.46
C VAL A 160 -6.45 -3.22 2.92
N ASP A 161 -7.33 -2.53 2.19
CA ASP A 161 -7.60 -1.09 2.38
C ASP A 161 -8.38 -0.74 3.67
N TRP A 162 -9.30 -1.61 4.11
CA TRP A 162 -10.25 -1.26 5.18
C TRP A 162 -9.75 -1.65 6.57
N PRO A 163 -9.77 -0.75 7.57
CA PRO A 163 -9.37 -1.09 8.94
C PRO A 163 -10.43 -1.98 9.63
N VAL A 164 -9.95 -3.03 10.32
CA VAL A 164 -10.78 -4.16 10.78
C VAL A 164 -10.81 -4.33 12.30
N ILE A 165 -9.85 -3.75 13.03
CA ILE A 165 -9.81 -3.86 14.49
C ILE A 165 -10.73 -2.81 15.11
N LYS A 166 -12.05 -3.07 15.07
CA LYS A 166 -13.07 -2.14 15.58
C LYS A 166 -12.89 -1.91 17.08
N SER A 167 -12.75 -0.66 17.48
CA SER A 167 -12.53 -0.25 18.87
C SER A 167 -13.67 -0.67 19.80
N SER A 168 -14.91 -0.66 19.31
CA SER A 168 -16.11 -1.08 20.04
C SER A 168 -16.05 -2.54 20.52
N ALA A 169 -15.31 -3.41 19.83
CA ALA A 169 -15.16 -4.81 20.21
C ALA A 169 -14.22 -5.02 21.42
N TYR A 170 -13.46 -4.00 21.82
CA TYR A 170 -12.44 -4.08 22.87
C TYR A 170 -12.69 -3.09 24.02
N GLN A 171 -13.93 -2.60 24.14
CA GLN A 171 -14.37 -1.72 25.22
C GLN A 171 -15.16 -2.51 26.28
N GLY A 172 -14.90 -2.22 27.56
CA GLY A 172 -15.62 -2.80 28.69
C GLY A 172 -14.73 -3.54 29.70
N PRO A 173 -15.27 -3.86 30.90
CA PRO A 173 -14.49 -4.42 32.01
C PRO A 173 -13.90 -5.81 31.73
N ASN A 174 -14.55 -6.61 30.86
CA ASN A 174 -14.10 -7.96 30.49
C ASN A 174 -13.64 -8.05 29.03
N ALA A 175 -13.43 -6.91 28.36
CA ALA A 175 -13.02 -6.92 26.98
C ALA A 175 -11.57 -7.39 26.85
N LEU A 176 -11.32 -8.29 25.88
CA LEU A 176 -9.96 -8.65 25.52
C LEU A 176 -9.20 -7.42 25.04
N LYS A 177 -7.88 -7.40 25.17
CA LYS A 177 -7.07 -6.34 24.57
C LYS A 177 -7.03 -6.51 23.05
N PRO A 178 -6.97 -5.42 22.26
CA PRO A 178 -6.96 -5.53 20.81
C PRO A 178 -5.68 -6.22 20.31
N PRO A 179 -5.74 -7.07 19.28
CA PRO A 179 -4.54 -7.57 18.62
C PRO A 179 -3.87 -6.43 17.82
N PRO A 180 -2.55 -6.27 17.88
CA PRO A 180 -1.85 -5.28 17.05
C PRO A 180 -1.82 -5.76 15.60
N LEU A 181 -2.32 -4.92 14.69
CA LEU A 181 -2.35 -5.21 13.26
C LEU A 181 -1.91 -3.98 12.48
N PHE A 182 -0.83 -4.11 11.69
CA PHE A 182 -0.35 -3.06 10.81
C PHE A 182 -1.13 -3.04 9.50
N ARG A 183 -1.48 -1.83 9.03
CA ARG A 183 -2.24 -1.58 7.80
C ARG A 183 -1.90 -0.23 7.19
N TYR A 184 -2.39 0.03 5.99
CA TYR A 184 -2.21 1.33 5.32
C TYR A 184 -3.19 2.42 5.78
N CYS A 185 -4.36 2.01 6.29
CA CYS A 185 -5.43 2.93 6.70
C CYS A 185 -5.93 2.64 8.12
N GLY A 186 -6.36 3.68 8.81
CA GLY A 186 -6.97 3.64 10.13
C GLY A 186 -7.90 4.84 10.34
N ASN A 187 -8.80 4.75 11.32
CA ASN A 187 -9.64 5.87 11.73
C ASN A 187 -9.93 5.83 13.25
N ASN A 188 -10.64 6.84 13.75
CA ASN A 188 -10.95 6.98 15.18
C ASN A 188 -11.86 5.88 15.77
N GLN A 189 -12.40 4.98 14.93
CA GLN A 189 -13.21 3.84 15.37
C GLN A 189 -12.43 2.53 15.35
N THR A 190 -11.13 2.55 15.01
CA THR A 190 -10.31 1.35 14.84
C THR A 190 -8.99 1.45 15.58
N PHE A 191 -8.39 0.30 15.90
CA PHE A 191 -7.07 0.20 16.54
C PHE A 191 -5.99 -0.37 15.59
N ASP A 192 -6.27 -0.44 14.29
CA ASP A 192 -5.27 -0.77 13.27
C ASP A 192 -4.13 0.27 13.30
N ILE A 193 -2.88 -0.20 13.23
CA ILE A 193 -1.68 0.63 13.31
C ILE A 193 -1.33 1.10 11.90
N ALA A 194 -1.38 2.41 11.65
CA ALA A 194 -1.14 2.95 10.33
C ALA A 194 0.36 2.90 9.97
N PHE A 195 0.67 2.26 8.84
CA PHE A 195 2.00 2.12 8.28
C PHE A 195 2.06 2.83 6.92
N PRO A 196 3.21 3.43 6.54
CA PRO A 196 3.35 4.04 5.22
C PRO A 196 2.99 3.07 4.09
N ASP A 197 2.17 3.54 3.14
CA ASP A 197 1.64 2.72 2.07
C ASP A 197 2.75 2.20 1.14
N TRP A 198 2.54 0.98 0.62
CA TRP A 198 3.44 0.33 -0.34
C TRP A 198 3.72 1.20 -1.59
N SER A 199 2.81 2.12 -1.94
CA SER A 199 2.96 3.02 -3.08
C SER A 199 4.13 4.00 -2.98
N PHE A 200 4.76 4.16 -1.81
CA PHE A 200 6.00 4.96 -1.68
C PHE A 200 7.19 4.34 -2.45
N TRP A 201 7.14 3.04 -2.77
CA TRP A 201 8.23 2.33 -3.45
C TRP A 201 7.96 1.94 -4.90
N GLY A 202 6.70 1.79 -5.33
CA GLY A 202 6.36 1.49 -6.73
C GLY A 202 4.87 1.59 -7.06
N TRP A 203 4.53 2.23 -8.18
CA TRP A 203 3.15 2.47 -8.63
C TRP A 203 3.10 2.69 -10.15
N GLU A 204 2.34 1.88 -10.89
CA GLU A 204 2.55 1.66 -12.34
C GLU A 204 2.40 2.93 -13.22
N PRO A 205 3.39 3.34 -14.04
CA PRO A 205 3.47 4.68 -14.63
C PRO A 205 3.18 4.66 -16.14
N TYR A 206 2.10 3.99 -16.55
CA TYR A 206 1.79 3.75 -17.95
C TYR A 206 1.32 5.02 -18.71
N ALA A 207 1.51 5.03 -20.03
CA ALA A 207 1.20 6.16 -20.92
C ALA A 207 -0.32 6.43 -21.10
N PHE A 208 -0.93 7.08 -20.10
CA PHE A 208 -2.34 7.50 -20.06
C PHE A 208 -2.81 8.43 -21.22
N TRP A 209 -3.93 8.04 -21.86
CA TRP A 209 -4.86 8.69 -22.79
C TRP A 209 -6.21 7.93 -22.73
N LYS A 210 -7.36 8.51 -23.11
CA LYS A 210 -8.59 7.72 -23.44
C LYS A 210 -9.60 8.38 -24.40
N GLY A 211 -10.44 7.53 -24.99
CA GLY A 211 -11.82 7.86 -25.38
C GLY A 211 -12.43 6.86 -26.38
N ASN A 212 -13.76 6.72 -26.39
CA ASN A 212 -14.58 5.87 -27.26
C ASN A 212 -14.03 5.86 -28.71
N PRO A 213 -13.61 4.71 -29.28
CA PRO A 213 -12.94 4.67 -30.59
C PRO A 213 -13.86 5.05 -31.75
N LYS A 214 -15.19 4.95 -31.58
CA LYS A 214 -16.16 5.18 -32.66
C LYS A 214 -16.28 6.64 -33.09
N VAL A 215 -15.63 7.56 -32.36
CA VAL A 215 -15.76 9.00 -32.61
C VAL A 215 -14.68 9.57 -33.55
N ALA A 216 -13.57 8.85 -33.80
CA ALA A 216 -12.54 9.29 -34.75
C ALA A 216 -11.60 8.16 -35.19
N GLU A 217 -11.23 8.15 -36.47
CA GLU A 217 -10.35 7.13 -37.10
C GLU A 217 -8.96 7.03 -36.44
N LYS A 218 -8.37 8.17 -36.06
CA LYS A 218 -7.08 8.22 -35.34
C LYS A 218 -7.10 7.45 -34.01
N ARG A 219 -8.27 7.26 -33.39
CA ARG A 219 -8.42 6.51 -32.14
C ARG A 219 -8.50 5.00 -32.36
N VAL A 220 -8.94 4.57 -33.54
CA VAL A 220 -8.87 3.16 -33.96
C VAL A 220 -7.42 2.76 -34.19
N ASP A 221 -6.60 3.69 -34.67
CA ASP A 221 -5.17 3.47 -34.90
C ASP A 221 -4.35 3.31 -33.61
N LEU A 222 -4.72 3.99 -32.51
CA LEU A 222 -4.05 3.84 -31.21
C LEU A 222 -4.20 2.42 -30.63
N LEU A 223 -5.24 1.68 -31.04
CA LEU A 223 -5.47 0.28 -30.66
C LEU A 223 -4.37 -0.66 -31.18
N LYS A 224 -3.59 -0.24 -32.19
CA LYS A 224 -2.49 -1.01 -32.80
C LYS A 224 -1.29 -1.24 -31.84
N CYS A 225 -1.24 -0.54 -30.71
CA CYS A 225 -0.08 -0.54 -29.80
C CYS A 225 -0.04 -1.69 -28.77
N ASN A 226 -1.06 -2.57 -28.74
CA ASN A 226 -1.14 -3.69 -27.78
C ASN A 226 -0.55 -4.98 -28.41
N VAL A 227 0.35 -5.70 -27.72
CA VAL A 227 1.22 -6.70 -28.37
C VAL A 227 1.24 -8.10 -27.74
N SER A 228 1.87 -9.04 -28.44
CA SER A 228 2.01 -10.44 -28.02
C SER A 228 3.10 -10.67 -26.96
N ALA A 229 3.04 -11.82 -26.27
CA ALA A 229 3.77 -12.18 -25.05
C ALA A 229 5.32 -12.14 -25.08
N LYS A 230 5.96 -11.71 -26.18
CA LYS A 230 7.42 -11.61 -26.33
C LYS A 230 7.95 -10.17 -26.38
N GLN A 231 7.10 -9.17 -26.20
CA GLN A 231 7.48 -7.76 -26.09
C GLN A 231 6.52 -7.02 -25.15
N ASP A 232 6.98 -5.92 -24.56
CA ASP A 232 6.12 -4.90 -23.94
C ASP A 232 6.48 -3.52 -24.53
N TRP A 233 5.50 -2.60 -24.56
CA TRP A 233 5.64 -1.21 -24.96
C TRP A 233 5.35 -0.23 -23.79
N ASN A 234 5.08 -0.74 -22.57
CA ASN A 234 4.82 0.04 -21.35
C ASN A 234 3.60 0.99 -21.46
N ALA A 235 2.59 0.60 -22.23
CA ALA A 235 1.31 1.31 -22.34
C ALA A 235 0.16 0.29 -22.32
N ARG A 236 -0.65 0.23 -21.26
CA ARG A 236 -1.81 -0.70 -21.18
C ARG A 236 -3.01 -0.13 -21.95
N VAL A 237 -2.88 0.00 -23.27
CA VAL A 237 -3.90 0.52 -24.18
C VAL A 237 -4.77 -0.64 -24.67
N TYR A 238 -6.06 -0.61 -24.34
CA TYR A 238 -7.06 -1.54 -24.90
C TYR A 238 -8.10 -0.77 -25.71
N LYS A 239 -9.16 -0.24 -25.07
CA LYS A 239 -10.33 0.36 -25.75
C LYS A 239 -11.30 0.95 -24.70
N GLN A 240 -11.85 2.15 -24.91
CA GLN A 240 -13.05 2.56 -24.16
C GLN A 240 -14.32 1.87 -24.71
N ASP A 241 -14.81 0.91 -23.94
CA ASP A 241 -16.24 0.77 -23.62
C ASP A 241 -16.41 1.24 -22.15
N TRP A 242 -17.63 1.48 -21.64
CA TRP A 242 -17.83 1.72 -20.19
C TRP A 242 -17.37 0.51 -19.36
N ASP A 243 -17.71 -0.68 -19.83
CA ASP A 243 -17.23 -1.98 -19.33
C ASP A 243 -15.72 -2.18 -19.49
N LYS A 244 -15.01 -1.22 -20.07
CA LYS A 244 -13.55 -1.11 -20.16
C LYS A 244 -13.01 0.20 -19.58
N GLU A 245 -13.68 0.78 -18.58
CA GLU A 245 -12.97 1.51 -17.50
C GLU A 245 -12.45 0.50 -16.46
N ILE A 246 -13.34 -0.39 -16.01
CA ILE A 246 -13.07 -1.49 -15.06
C ILE A 246 -11.86 -2.36 -15.49
N GLN A 247 -11.60 -2.44 -16.80
CA GLN A 247 -10.62 -3.36 -17.41
C GLN A 247 -9.43 -2.61 -18.05
N GLU A 248 -9.16 -1.35 -17.67
CA GLU A 248 -8.09 -0.56 -18.31
C GLU A 248 -7.31 0.38 -17.38
N GLY A 249 -7.78 0.64 -16.17
CA GLY A 249 -7.14 1.57 -15.22
C GLY A 249 -7.52 3.04 -15.43
N PHE A 250 -7.14 3.87 -14.47
CA PHE A 250 -7.50 5.29 -14.40
C PHE A 250 -6.58 6.10 -15.33
N LYS A 251 -7.11 6.61 -16.46
CA LYS A 251 -6.31 7.02 -17.63
C LYS A 251 -5.64 8.39 -17.51
N GLU A 252 -6.33 9.46 -17.90
CA GLU A 252 -5.86 10.85 -17.74
C GLU A 252 -6.09 11.36 -16.30
N SER A 253 -6.18 10.43 -15.34
CA SER A 253 -6.08 10.66 -13.90
C SER A 253 -4.64 10.94 -13.46
N ASP A 254 -3.66 10.72 -14.35
CA ASP A 254 -2.32 11.31 -14.41
C ASP A 254 -2.15 12.53 -13.48
N LEU A 255 -1.62 12.28 -12.28
CA LEU A 255 -1.57 13.28 -11.20
C LEU A 255 -0.79 14.53 -11.60
N ALA A 256 0.25 14.38 -12.43
CA ALA A 256 1.07 15.50 -12.89
C ALA A 256 0.30 16.37 -13.90
N LYS A 257 -0.51 15.78 -14.79
CA LYS A 257 -1.39 16.55 -15.70
C LYS A 257 -2.52 17.28 -14.98
N GLN A 258 -2.90 16.85 -13.77
CA GLN A 258 -3.84 17.60 -12.94
C GLN A 258 -3.30 18.98 -12.51
N CYS A 259 -1.99 19.25 -12.61
CA CYS A 259 -1.39 20.54 -12.24
C CYS A 259 -1.85 21.73 -13.10
N THR A 260 -2.51 21.47 -14.23
CA THR A 260 -3.13 22.51 -15.06
C THR A 260 -4.46 23.03 -14.49
N HIS A 261 -5.05 22.30 -13.54
CA HIS A 261 -6.31 22.66 -12.91
C HIS A 261 -6.05 23.31 -11.54
N ARG A 262 -6.66 24.49 -11.30
CA ARG A 262 -6.51 25.23 -10.03
C ARG A 262 -7.11 24.49 -8.84
N TYR A 263 -8.20 23.77 -9.04
CA TYR A 263 -8.89 23.01 -7.99
C TYR A 263 -8.83 21.52 -8.31
N LYS A 264 -8.42 20.71 -7.32
CA LYS A 264 -8.33 19.24 -7.40
C LYS A 264 -9.19 18.66 -6.30
N ILE A 265 -10.01 17.67 -6.63
CA ILE A 265 -10.92 17.05 -5.67
C ILE A 265 -10.34 15.69 -5.29
N TYR A 266 -10.07 15.52 -4.00
CA TYR A 266 -9.71 14.25 -3.40
C TYR A 266 -10.93 13.72 -2.65
N ILE A 267 -11.29 12.48 -2.90
CA ILE A 267 -12.42 11.79 -2.26
C ILE A 267 -11.81 10.81 -1.26
N GLU A 268 -12.38 10.75 -0.06
CA GLU A 268 -11.88 10.00 1.10
C GLU A 268 -10.70 10.67 1.80
N GLY A 269 -10.97 11.25 2.98
CA GLY A 269 -9.97 11.98 3.74
C GLY A 269 -10.59 12.94 4.74
N SER A 270 -9.79 13.35 5.71
CA SER A 270 -10.17 14.31 6.75
C SER A 270 -9.43 15.62 6.50
N ALA A 271 -10.17 16.71 6.28
CA ALA A 271 -9.59 18.03 6.02
C ALA A 271 -8.93 18.64 7.26
N TRP A 272 -7.73 19.20 7.10
CA TRP A 272 -7.15 20.17 8.03
C TRP A 272 -6.04 21.01 7.38
N SER A 273 -6.13 22.34 7.55
CA SER A 273 -5.22 23.44 7.14
C SER A 273 -4.73 23.53 5.69
N HIS A 274 -4.71 22.43 4.92
CA HIS A 274 -4.06 22.35 3.61
C HIS A 274 -5.02 21.97 2.46
N TYR A 275 -6.30 21.68 2.72
CA TYR A 275 -7.29 21.42 1.66
C TYR A 275 -8.72 21.74 2.13
N TRP A 276 -9.57 22.16 1.19
CA TRP A 276 -10.93 22.63 1.45
C TRP A 276 -11.90 21.45 1.68
N PRO A 277 -12.65 21.41 2.80
CA PRO A 277 -13.58 20.33 3.08
C PRO A 277 -14.84 20.40 2.19
N ILE A 278 -15.31 19.25 1.74
CA ILE A 278 -16.55 19.08 0.96
C ILE A 278 -17.52 18.19 1.75
N LYS A 279 -18.78 18.58 1.85
CA LYS A 279 -19.82 17.80 2.53
C LYS A 279 -20.06 16.46 1.84
N ALA A 280 -20.32 15.42 2.62
CA ALA A 280 -20.53 14.07 2.09
C ALA A 280 -21.92 13.91 1.44
N GLU A 281 -22.94 14.62 1.90
CA GLU A 281 -24.34 14.39 1.51
C GLU A 281 -24.74 15.20 0.28
N ASP A 282 -24.30 16.46 0.17
CA ASP A 282 -24.61 17.38 -0.95
C ASP A 282 -23.31 17.84 -1.65
N LYS A 283 -22.57 16.87 -2.18
CA LYS A 283 -21.23 17.09 -2.77
C LYS A 283 -21.26 18.14 -3.88
N CYS A 284 -22.24 18.08 -4.79
CA CYS A 284 -22.30 18.97 -5.94
C CYS A 284 -22.47 20.43 -5.54
N ARG A 285 -23.38 20.72 -4.60
CA ARG A 285 -23.56 22.09 -4.10
C ARG A 285 -22.36 22.56 -3.28
N SER A 286 -21.79 21.69 -2.46
CA SER A 286 -20.61 22.00 -1.66
C SER A 286 -19.38 22.28 -2.55
N ILE A 287 -19.19 21.52 -3.63
CA ILE A 287 -18.14 21.77 -4.64
C ILE A 287 -18.39 23.10 -5.36
N LYS A 288 -19.62 23.38 -5.80
CA LYS A 288 -19.93 24.66 -6.45
C LYS A 288 -19.62 25.85 -5.55
N PHE A 289 -20.02 25.78 -4.28
CA PHE A 289 -19.68 26.80 -3.29
C PHE A 289 -18.16 26.97 -3.14
N ALA A 290 -17.43 25.87 -2.99
CA ALA A 290 -15.97 25.89 -2.85
C ALA A 290 -15.27 26.54 -4.06
N VAL A 291 -15.70 26.22 -5.28
CA VAL A 291 -15.16 26.77 -6.53
C VAL A 291 -15.45 28.26 -6.65
N ASP A 292 -16.70 28.67 -6.38
CA ASP A 292 -17.09 30.09 -6.43
C ASP A 292 -16.35 30.90 -5.37
N TRP A 293 -16.23 30.36 -4.14
CA TRP A 293 -15.42 30.98 -3.08
C TRP A 293 -13.96 31.13 -3.51
N GLY A 294 -13.33 30.08 -4.04
CA GLY A 294 -11.93 30.11 -4.48
C GLY A 294 -11.70 31.10 -5.62
N ASN A 295 -12.67 31.25 -6.53
CA ASN A 295 -12.60 32.21 -7.63
C ASN A 295 -12.74 33.66 -7.17
N ASN A 296 -13.51 33.89 -6.10
CA ASN A 296 -13.69 35.20 -5.47
C ASN A 296 -12.55 35.54 -4.48
N GLN A 297 -11.86 34.54 -3.93
CA GLN A 297 -10.79 34.67 -2.93
C GLN A 297 -9.47 34.06 -3.42
N LYS A 298 -9.02 34.50 -4.60
CA LYS A 298 -7.89 33.87 -5.33
C LYS A 298 -6.59 33.77 -4.53
N GLU A 299 -6.25 34.81 -3.77
CA GLU A 299 -5.04 34.84 -2.94
C GLU A 299 -5.08 33.76 -1.85
N LYS A 300 -6.19 33.66 -1.11
CA LYS A 300 -6.39 32.61 -0.09
C LYS A 300 -6.39 31.20 -0.68
N ALA A 301 -6.98 31.02 -1.86
CA ALA A 301 -6.94 29.74 -2.57
C ALA A 301 -5.52 29.36 -2.99
N GLN A 302 -4.71 30.33 -3.42
CA GLN A 302 -3.30 30.12 -3.75
C GLN A 302 -2.48 29.79 -2.51
N GLU A 303 -2.65 30.52 -1.40
CA GLU A 303 -1.99 30.23 -0.11
C GLU A 303 -2.26 28.80 0.35
N LEU A 304 -3.52 28.35 0.27
CA LEU A 304 -3.92 26.98 0.61
C LEU A 304 -3.20 25.94 -0.26
N GLY A 305 -3.18 26.15 -1.58
CA GLY A 305 -2.51 25.26 -2.53
C GLY A 305 -0.99 25.23 -2.35
N THR A 306 -0.37 26.38 -2.06
CA THR A 306 1.06 26.48 -1.75
C THR A 306 1.38 25.75 -0.44
N ALA A 307 0.62 25.97 0.63
CA ALA A 307 0.83 25.29 1.91
C ALA A 307 0.72 23.76 1.76
N ALA A 308 -0.26 23.28 1.01
CA ALA A 308 -0.40 21.85 0.71
C ALA A 308 0.79 21.27 -0.05
N SER A 309 1.23 21.97 -1.09
CA SER A 309 2.37 21.54 -1.91
C SER A 309 3.67 21.54 -1.11
N SER A 310 3.87 22.57 -0.28
CA SER A 310 5.02 22.67 0.62
C SER A 310 5.03 21.56 1.66
N PHE A 311 3.87 21.19 2.24
CA PHE A 311 3.79 20.06 3.16
C PHE A 311 4.24 18.75 2.49
N VAL A 312 3.74 18.46 1.28
CA VAL A 312 4.13 17.23 0.58
C VAL A 312 5.62 17.23 0.23
N GLN A 313 6.16 18.34 -0.25
CA GLN A 313 7.56 18.44 -0.68
C GLN A 313 8.55 18.42 0.50
N ASN A 314 8.20 19.08 1.60
CA ASN A 314 9.13 19.28 2.72
C ASN A 314 8.94 18.25 3.82
N ASP A 315 7.69 17.92 4.15
CA ASP A 315 7.34 17.11 5.31
C ASP A 315 6.97 15.67 4.95
N LEU A 316 6.53 15.37 3.72
CA LEU A 316 6.19 14.01 3.27
C LEU A 316 7.19 13.41 2.27
N LYS A 317 8.48 13.76 2.42
CA LYS A 317 9.58 13.20 1.61
C LYS A 317 10.02 11.82 2.11
N MET A 318 10.66 11.04 1.22
CA MET A 318 11.13 9.68 1.55
C MET A 318 12.03 9.59 2.78
N ASP A 319 12.81 10.63 3.09
CA ASP A 319 13.58 10.68 4.34
C ASP A 319 12.68 10.56 5.58
N PHE A 320 11.56 11.28 5.60
CA PHE A 320 10.60 11.22 6.70
C PHE A 320 9.69 10.00 6.63
N VAL A 321 9.48 9.39 5.46
CA VAL A 321 8.82 8.09 5.35
C VAL A 321 9.64 7.03 6.09
N TYR A 322 10.94 6.93 5.80
CA TYR A 322 11.81 5.98 6.50
C TYR A 322 11.98 6.32 7.99
N ASP A 323 12.10 7.60 8.35
CA ASP A 323 12.17 8.00 9.76
C ASP A 323 10.87 7.66 10.52
N TYR A 324 9.70 7.80 9.87
CA TYR A 324 8.42 7.40 10.45
C TYR A 324 8.36 5.88 10.68
N MET A 325 8.73 5.09 9.68
CA MET A 325 8.81 3.63 9.82
C MET A 325 9.77 3.23 10.94
N PHE A 326 10.95 3.86 11.00
CA PHE A 326 11.93 3.61 12.05
C PHE A 326 11.34 3.86 13.44
N HIS A 327 10.74 5.02 13.66
CA HIS A 327 10.16 5.38 14.96
C HIS A 327 8.96 4.51 15.32
N LEU A 328 8.06 4.25 14.37
CA LEU A 328 6.89 3.40 14.60
C LEU A 328 7.29 1.98 15.01
N LEU A 329 8.20 1.35 14.26
CA LEU A 329 8.69 0.01 14.58
C LEU A 329 9.49 -0.01 15.88
N SER A 330 10.26 1.05 16.15
CA SER A 330 11.02 1.18 17.40
C SER A 330 10.13 1.30 18.62
N GLU A 331 9.12 2.17 18.61
CA GLU A 331 8.18 2.31 19.71
C GLU A 331 7.30 1.07 19.87
N TYR A 332 6.87 0.45 18.75
CA TYR A 332 6.14 -0.81 18.79
C TYR A 332 6.93 -1.92 19.48
N SER A 333 8.22 -2.07 19.16
CA SER A 333 9.07 -3.13 19.75
C SER A 333 9.15 -3.05 21.28
N LYS A 334 9.13 -1.84 21.85
CA LYS A 334 9.19 -1.62 23.31
C LYS A 334 7.94 -2.14 24.04
N LEU A 335 6.83 -2.30 23.31
CA LEU A 335 5.58 -2.78 23.86
C LEU A 335 5.53 -4.31 23.92
N LEU A 336 6.38 -5.02 23.18
CA LEU A 336 6.44 -6.48 23.20
C LEU A 336 6.87 -6.98 24.59
N ARG A 337 6.06 -7.87 25.17
CA ARG A 337 6.30 -8.50 26.49
C ARG A 337 6.90 -9.90 26.38
N TYR A 338 7.43 -10.23 25.20
CA TYR A 338 8.07 -11.51 24.88
C TYR A 338 9.24 -11.26 23.93
N LYS A 339 10.14 -12.24 23.84
CA LYS A 339 11.24 -12.19 22.87
C LYS A 339 10.77 -12.75 21.53
N PRO A 340 10.85 -11.98 20.42
CA PRO A 340 10.54 -12.47 19.08
C PRO A 340 11.30 -13.76 18.75
N LYS A 341 10.64 -14.66 18.01
CA LYS A 341 11.23 -15.91 17.53
C LYS A 341 10.86 -16.11 16.08
N ILE A 342 11.78 -16.69 15.31
CA ILE A 342 11.53 -17.00 13.90
C ILE A 342 10.46 -18.10 13.82
N PRO A 343 9.30 -17.85 13.15
CA PRO A 343 8.28 -18.86 12.96
C PRO A 343 8.80 -20.05 12.14
N PRO A 344 8.35 -21.29 12.39
CA PRO A 344 8.88 -22.47 11.69
C PRO A 344 8.73 -22.44 10.15
N LYS A 345 7.73 -21.73 9.63
CA LYS A 345 7.48 -21.59 8.20
C LYS A 345 8.05 -20.29 7.61
N ALA A 346 8.75 -19.50 8.41
CA ALA A 346 9.28 -18.23 7.95
C ALA A 346 10.50 -18.43 7.06
N VAL A 347 10.61 -17.60 6.02
CA VAL A 347 11.76 -17.50 5.13
C VAL A 347 12.52 -16.21 5.40
N GLU A 348 13.84 -16.25 5.35
CA GLU A 348 14.65 -15.02 5.42
C GLU A 348 14.45 -14.19 4.16
N LEU A 349 14.30 -12.87 4.31
CA LEU A 349 14.12 -11.94 3.21
C LEU A 349 15.41 -11.19 2.88
N CYS A 350 15.78 -11.17 1.60
CA CYS A 350 16.88 -10.39 1.06
C CYS A 350 16.38 -9.49 -0.08
N SER A 351 16.68 -8.19 -0.04
CA SER A 351 16.43 -7.25 -1.15
C SER A 351 17.00 -7.74 -2.48
N GLU A 352 18.23 -8.24 -2.55
CA GLU A 352 18.84 -8.68 -3.80
C GLU A 352 18.11 -9.90 -4.36
N ALA A 353 17.70 -10.81 -3.47
CA ALA A 353 16.87 -11.93 -3.88
C ALA A 353 15.53 -11.43 -4.44
N MET A 354 14.86 -10.47 -3.78
CA MET A 354 13.62 -9.90 -4.31
C MET A 354 13.83 -9.20 -5.67
N ALA A 355 14.84 -8.32 -5.78
CA ALA A 355 15.11 -7.55 -6.99
C ALA A 355 15.63 -8.39 -8.17
N CYS A 356 16.37 -9.47 -7.91
CA CYS A 356 16.88 -10.36 -8.97
C CYS A 356 15.78 -11.18 -9.62
N HIS A 357 14.75 -11.57 -8.86
CA HIS A 357 13.60 -12.31 -9.39
C HIS A 357 12.53 -11.37 -9.96
N ALA A 358 12.55 -10.07 -9.59
CA ALA A 358 11.66 -9.06 -10.14
C ALA A 358 11.91 -8.84 -11.64
N GLN A 359 10.86 -8.52 -12.38
CA GLN A 359 10.89 -8.26 -13.82
C GLN A 359 10.11 -6.98 -14.14
N GLY A 360 10.37 -6.40 -15.31
CA GLY A 360 9.67 -5.21 -15.79
C GLY A 360 9.70 -4.05 -14.78
N LEU A 361 8.54 -3.42 -14.59
CA LEU A 361 8.40 -2.25 -13.72
C LEU A 361 8.68 -2.53 -12.25
N GLU A 362 8.38 -3.74 -11.75
CA GLU A 362 8.70 -4.10 -10.36
C GLU A 362 10.20 -3.99 -10.12
N LYS A 363 11.00 -4.50 -11.05
CA LYS A 363 12.46 -4.39 -11.00
C LYS A 363 12.90 -2.93 -11.06
N THR A 364 12.32 -2.13 -11.97
CA THR A 364 12.65 -0.71 -12.08
C THR A 364 12.37 0.01 -10.77
N PHE A 365 11.19 -0.16 -10.18
CA PHE A 365 10.82 0.45 -8.91
C PHE A 365 11.73 0.03 -7.76
N MET A 366 12.04 -1.26 -7.67
CA MET A 366 12.99 -1.75 -6.68
C MET A 366 14.35 -1.07 -6.86
N LEU A 367 14.91 -1.04 -8.08
CA LEU A 367 16.21 -0.42 -8.34
C LEU A 367 16.22 1.10 -8.12
N ASP A 368 15.15 1.80 -8.50
CA ASP A 368 15.02 3.26 -8.35
C ASP A 368 14.86 3.67 -6.88
N SER A 369 14.12 2.88 -6.10
CA SER A 369 13.90 3.11 -4.67
C SER A 369 14.95 2.44 -3.76
N MET A 370 15.93 1.76 -4.35
CA MET A 370 16.98 1.05 -3.64
C MET A 370 17.84 2.02 -2.83
N VAL A 371 17.97 1.75 -1.54
CA VAL A 371 18.88 2.46 -0.64
C VAL A 371 20.29 2.06 -1.00
N LYS A 372 21.07 3.02 -1.49
CA LYS A 372 22.43 2.79 -2.00
C LYS A 372 23.48 2.66 -0.91
N SER A 373 23.23 3.26 0.25
CA SER A 373 24.15 3.22 1.39
C SER A 373 23.41 3.48 2.70
N PRO A 374 23.95 3.01 3.84
CA PRO A 374 23.46 3.41 5.15
C PRO A 374 23.43 4.94 5.31
N LYS A 375 22.47 5.43 6.10
CA LYS A 375 22.39 6.85 6.45
C LYS A 375 23.37 7.14 7.59
N GLU A 376 24.31 8.04 7.34
CA GLU A 376 25.29 8.51 8.34
C GLU A 376 24.62 9.27 9.49
N SER A 377 23.60 10.08 9.18
CA SER A 377 22.85 10.82 10.18
C SER A 377 21.83 9.94 10.90
N SER A 378 21.61 10.22 12.18
CA SER A 378 20.51 9.62 12.93
C SER A 378 19.15 10.05 12.34
N PRO A 379 18.09 9.25 12.53
CA PRO A 379 16.71 9.68 12.27
C PRO A 379 16.39 11.00 12.98
N CYS A 380 15.41 11.73 12.44
CA CYS A 380 14.89 12.94 13.09
C CYS A 380 14.46 12.67 14.55
N SER A 381 14.43 13.71 15.38
CA SER A 381 13.97 13.58 16.76
C SER A 381 12.45 13.55 16.81
N MET A 382 11.88 12.43 17.27
CA MET A 382 10.44 12.24 17.38
C MET A 382 9.86 13.18 18.45
N PRO A 383 8.77 13.90 18.14
CA PRO A 383 8.13 14.76 19.12
C PRO A 383 7.43 13.96 20.23
N PRO A 384 7.23 14.58 21.42
CA PRO A 384 6.55 13.93 22.53
C PRO A 384 5.06 13.67 22.24
N PRO A 385 4.40 12.78 23.00
CA PRO A 385 2.94 12.61 22.93
C PRO A 385 2.21 13.95 23.09
N LEU A 386 1.07 14.11 22.41
CA LEU A 386 0.23 15.29 22.63
C LEU A 386 -0.40 15.22 24.03
N GLU A 387 -0.30 16.30 24.78
CA GLU A 387 -1.05 16.44 26.03
C GLU A 387 -2.56 16.32 25.74
N PRO A 388 -3.38 15.74 26.64
CA PRO A 388 -4.81 15.57 26.40
C PRO A 388 -5.55 16.88 26.05
N SER A 389 -5.11 17.99 26.65
CA SER A 389 -5.63 19.33 26.35
C SER A 389 -5.24 19.80 24.94
N ALA A 390 -3.99 19.58 24.52
CA ALA A 390 -3.51 19.93 23.18
C ALA A 390 -4.20 19.07 22.11
N LEU A 391 -4.39 17.78 22.35
CA LEU A 391 -5.15 16.88 21.47
C LEU A 391 -6.61 17.33 21.34
N LYS A 392 -7.26 17.67 22.46
CA LYS A 392 -8.62 18.22 22.45
C LYS A 392 -8.70 19.51 21.64
N GLN A 393 -7.79 20.46 21.86
CA GLN A 393 -7.73 21.71 21.10
C GLN A 393 -7.49 21.47 19.60
N PHE A 394 -6.65 20.50 19.24
CA PHE A 394 -6.41 20.13 17.85
C PHE A 394 -7.70 19.63 17.19
N ILE A 395 -8.42 18.71 17.84
CA ILE A 395 -9.69 18.16 17.36
C ILE A 395 -10.76 19.27 17.26
N GLU A 396 -10.89 20.10 18.28
CA GLU A 396 -11.84 21.22 18.30
C GLU A 396 -11.55 22.24 17.20
N ARG A 397 -10.27 22.58 16.99
CA ARG A 397 -9.86 23.49 15.91
C ARG A 397 -10.25 22.92 14.55
N LYS A 398 -9.99 21.63 14.31
CA LYS A 398 -10.39 20.94 13.08
C LYS A 398 -11.91 20.98 12.87
N GLN A 399 -12.69 20.66 13.89
CA GLN A 399 -14.16 20.71 13.82
C GLN A 399 -14.68 22.13 13.59
N SER A 400 -14.09 23.13 14.27
CA SER A 400 -14.46 24.53 14.12
C SER A 400 -14.22 25.04 12.69
N SER A 401 -13.07 24.70 12.08
CA SER A 401 -12.79 25.06 10.69
C SER A 401 -13.79 24.45 9.71
N ILE A 402 -14.19 23.19 9.91
CA ILE A 402 -15.22 22.54 9.08
C ILE A 402 -16.56 23.27 9.25
N LYS A 403 -16.98 23.53 10.49
CA LYS A 403 -18.23 24.24 10.79
C LYS A 403 -18.28 25.64 10.18
N GLN A 404 -17.16 26.36 10.14
CA GLN A 404 -17.08 27.67 9.48
C GLN A 404 -17.36 27.58 7.97
N VAL A 405 -16.82 26.56 7.29
CA VAL A 405 -17.11 26.32 5.87
C VAL A 405 -18.58 25.97 5.68
N GLU A 406 -19.16 25.13 6.54
CA GLU A 406 -20.57 24.74 6.46
C GLU A 406 -21.52 25.93 6.66
N LEU A 407 -21.23 26.82 7.61
CA LEU A 407 -22.00 28.06 7.84
C LEU A 407 -21.86 29.04 6.66
N GLY A 408 -20.66 29.16 6.09
CA GLY A 408 -20.43 29.96 4.89
C GLY A 408 -21.21 29.43 3.69
N GLU A 409 -21.23 28.11 3.50
CA GLU A 409 -21.98 27.44 2.45
C GLU A 409 -23.48 27.68 2.60
N GLN A 410 -24.00 27.58 3.83
CA GLN A 410 -25.41 27.85 4.12
C GLN A 410 -25.81 29.28 3.71
N LYS A 411 -25.05 30.28 4.16
CA LYS A 411 -25.31 31.69 3.83
C LYS A 411 -25.25 31.95 2.32
N TYR A 412 -24.26 31.39 1.65
CA TYR A 412 -24.15 31.49 0.19
C TYR A 412 -25.41 30.99 -0.53
N TRP A 413 -25.96 29.84 -0.13
CA TRP A 413 -27.16 29.31 -0.77
C TRP A 413 -28.44 30.07 -0.40
N GLU A 414 -28.53 30.63 0.81
CA GLU A 414 -29.61 31.54 1.21
C GLU A 414 -29.63 32.79 0.31
N GLU A 415 -28.46 33.40 0.09
CA GLU A 415 -28.29 34.58 -0.78
C GLU A 415 -28.65 34.28 -2.24
N VAL A 416 -28.18 33.14 -2.78
CA VAL A 416 -28.51 32.70 -4.15
C VAL A 416 -30.02 32.49 -4.31
N GLN A 417 -30.69 31.89 -3.32
CA GLN A 417 -32.15 31.70 -3.36
C GLN A 417 -32.88 33.04 -3.29
N ASP A 418 -32.44 33.98 -2.45
CA ASP A 418 -33.03 35.33 -2.39
C ASP A 418 -32.85 36.10 -3.70
N GLN A 419 -31.71 35.95 -4.36
CA GLN A 419 -31.49 36.57 -5.66
C GLN A 419 -32.39 35.95 -6.74
N GLN A 420 -32.54 34.62 -6.76
CA GLN A 420 -33.47 33.94 -7.66
C GLN A 420 -34.93 34.37 -7.44
N ARG A 421 -35.36 34.50 -6.18
CA ARG A 421 -36.69 35.01 -5.81
C ARG A 421 -36.90 36.43 -6.35
N ARG A 422 -35.92 37.33 -6.16
CA ARG A 422 -35.98 38.71 -6.68
C ARG A 422 -36.08 38.76 -8.20
N CYS A 423 -35.23 38.03 -8.92
CA CYS A 423 -35.30 37.98 -10.39
C CYS A 423 -36.63 37.41 -10.90
N PHE A 424 -37.22 36.44 -10.18
CA PHE A 424 -38.53 35.89 -10.53
C PHE A 424 -39.64 36.94 -10.36
N VAL A 425 -39.63 37.70 -9.27
CA VAL A 425 -40.58 38.80 -9.01
C VAL A 425 -40.43 39.92 -10.04
N GLU A 426 -39.21 40.34 -10.37
CA GLU A 426 -38.95 41.35 -11.41
C GLU A 426 -39.44 40.89 -12.79
N ARG A 427 -39.22 39.62 -13.15
CA ARG A 427 -39.73 39.04 -14.39
C ARG A 427 -41.26 39.01 -14.42
N TRP A 428 -41.90 38.66 -13.29
CA TRP A 428 -43.36 38.64 -13.16
C TRP A 428 -43.98 40.04 -13.21
N MET A 429 -43.42 41.02 -12.47
CA MET A 429 -43.87 42.41 -12.49
C MET A 429 -43.63 43.06 -13.86
N GLY A 430 -42.50 42.75 -14.52
CA GLY A 430 -42.22 43.19 -15.89
C GLY A 430 -43.21 42.65 -16.93
N THR A 431 -43.75 41.45 -16.74
CA THR A 431 -44.85 40.93 -17.58
C THR A 431 -46.20 41.60 -17.32
N PHE A 432 -46.46 42.13 -16.11
CA PHE A 432 -47.70 42.87 -15.83
C PHE A 432 -47.69 44.32 -16.36
N SER A 433 -46.52 44.94 -16.49
CA SER A 433 -46.41 46.29 -17.09
C SER A 433 -46.59 46.32 -18.62
N TYR A 434 -46.65 45.15 -19.28
CA TYR A 434 -46.91 45.02 -20.73
C TYR A 434 -48.34 44.57 -21.05
N VAL A 435 -49.20 44.43 -20.05
CA VAL A 435 -50.63 44.10 -20.21
C VAL A 435 -51.45 45.17 -19.48
N ASN A 436 -51.46 46.39 -20.02
CA ASN A 436 -52.47 47.42 -19.78
C ASN A 436 -52.45 48.44 -20.91
#